data_AF-A0A8C5H8J5-F1
#
_entry.id   AF-A0A8C5H8J5-F1
#
_cell.length_a   1.000
_cell.length_b   1.000
_cell.length_c   1.000
_cell.angle_alpha   90.00
_cell.angle_beta   90.00
_cell.angle_gamma   90.00
#
_symmetry.space_group_name_H-M   'P 1'
#
loop_
_entity.id
_entity.type
_entity.pdbx_description
1 polymer ?
#
loop_
_entity_poly.entity_id
_entity_poly.type
_entity_poly.pdbx_seq_one_letter_code
_entity_poly.pdbx_strand_id
1 'polypeptide(L)'
;MGLHSAQKKFFPLRGIDGVVQLFEAELHKSEPDLALLSLVLGFVEHFLAVNRVVPINVPGVRFEPLEPDCPTSCFPTVELGMISALYERFTAQIRGAVDLSQYRRTAAGSSRELVKKVSDVIWNSLSRSYFKDRAHIQSLFSLITGTKLDSSGVAFAVVAACQVLGLNDVHLALSEDHAWVIFTKNGEETAEVTWHGKGNEDRRGQTVTAGVNEKSWLYLKGSYMKCDRNMEVAFMVCAINPSLDLHTDSYELLQLQQKLLWLLYERGNLDRYPMAMGTLADLEDQDPTPGKESPLEIHLKAVTSAQKHYNNEHIYPYMYLAGLHYRHRDVQEALRSWAEAAQVMQEYNYFREDEEIYKEFFDIANDVIPTLLKETAAAAESPADGGEDGEGAEKVQPKQAAALSALQDPECFAHLLRFYDGICKWEEGSPTPVLHVGWATYLVQSLSRFDAQVRQKVSIIIKEPEAQDDDDQSSEDPRDGRRRGPRRESKLEEQSSSPPAAAPTSPSTQLTATALPKKVGEGSIGRRPSQGPRGADTEGKPKSPSPDPAPSPPSSPLAGPVVFFQSEKMKGMKELLCAAKVNSSAIKLQLTAQSQVQMKRQKSTAAGDYSMSFLKRQRKSL
;
A
#
# COMPACT_ATOMS: atom_id res chain seq x y z
N MET A 1 -8.38 3.93 38.84
CA MET A 1 -8.37 4.50 37.48
C MET A 1 -7.03 5.19 37.25
N GLY A 2 -6.64 5.42 36.01
CA GLY A 2 -5.23 5.63 35.66
C GLY A 2 -4.45 4.30 35.67
N LEU A 3 -3.17 4.35 35.32
CA LEU A 3 -2.30 3.20 35.07
C LEU A 3 -2.32 2.15 36.21
N HIS A 4 -2.32 0.88 35.83
CA HIS A 4 -2.31 -0.26 36.74
C HIS A 4 -1.01 -0.33 37.56
N SER A 5 -1.08 -0.90 38.76
CA SER A 5 0.07 -1.06 39.65
C SER A 5 1.20 -1.93 39.08
N ALA A 6 0.92 -2.78 38.08
CA ALA A 6 1.94 -3.49 37.33
C ALA A 6 2.69 -2.56 36.36
N GLN A 7 1.98 -1.72 35.61
CA GLN A 7 2.55 -0.76 34.66
C GLN A 7 3.43 0.28 35.36
N LYS A 8 2.96 0.78 36.52
CA LYS A 8 3.67 1.78 37.32
C LYS A 8 5.04 1.32 37.85
N LYS A 9 5.34 0.00 37.85
CA LYS A 9 6.63 -0.55 38.33
C LYS A 9 7.78 -0.42 37.36
N PHE A 10 7.51 -0.23 36.06
CA PHE A 10 8.57 -0.05 35.07
C PHE A 10 9.22 1.34 35.14
N PHE A 11 8.51 2.32 35.72
CA PHE A 11 8.95 3.71 35.75
C PHE A 11 9.88 4.01 36.94
N PRO A 12 10.89 4.89 36.76
CA PRO A 12 11.20 5.63 35.54
C PRO A 12 11.85 4.76 34.46
N LEU A 13 11.41 4.92 33.20
CA LEU A 13 12.04 4.22 32.07
C LEU A 13 13.39 4.90 31.78
N ARG A 14 14.45 4.09 31.68
CA ARG A 14 15.85 4.52 31.50
C ARG A 14 16.44 3.83 30.28
N GLY A 15 17.01 4.61 29.38
CA GLY A 15 17.52 4.11 28.11
C GLY A 15 16.47 3.45 27.21
N ILE A 16 16.92 2.95 26.07
CA ILE A 16 16.09 2.28 25.07
C ILE A 16 15.48 0.98 25.65
N ASP A 17 16.29 0.17 26.34
CA ASP A 17 15.86 -1.14 26.82
C ASP A 17 14.79 -1.04 27.93
N GLY A 18 14.76 0.06 28.69
CA GLY A 18 13.68 0.34 29.65
C GLY A 18 12.32 0.59 28.97
N VAL A 19 12.32 1.13 27.74
CA VAL A 19 11.11 1.25 26.92
C VAL A 19 10.73 -0.11 26.34
N VAL A 20 11.69 -0.87 25.81
CA VAL A 20 11.46 -2.22 25.27
C VAL A 20 10.83 -3.16 26.31
N GLN A 21 11.30 -3.13 27.56
CA GLN A 21 10.72 -3.91 28.67
C GLN A 21 9.26 -3.54 28.98
N LEU A 22 8.89 -2.26 28.86
CA LEU A 22 7.48 -1.85 29.01
C LEU A 22 6.62 -2.36 27.84
N PHE A 23 7.12 -2.26 26.61
CA PHE A 23 6.43 -2.79 25.42
C PHE A 23 6.24 -4.31 25.51
N GLU A 24 7.26 -5.05 25.92
CA GLU A 24 7.16 -6.50 26.15
C GLU A 24 6.09 -6.83 27.21
N ALA A 25 6.06 -6.09 28.32
CA ALA A 25 5.10 -6.31 29.40
C ALA A 25 3.65 -5.95 29.03
N GLU A 26 3.45 -5.00 28.10
CA GLU A 26 2.14 -4.72 27.51
C GLU A 26 1.73 -5.81 26.50
N LEU A 27 2.63 -6.22 25.60
CA LEU A 27 2.38 -7.24 24.56
C LEU A 27 2.11 -8.65 25.11
N HIS A 28 2.34 -8.90 26.40
CA HIS A 28 1.92 -10.12 27.10
C HIS A 28 0.45 -10.11 27.57
N LYS A 29 -0.27 -8.99 27.39
CA LYS A 29 -1.70 -8.87 27.69
C LYS A 29 -2.54 -9.12 26.42
N SER A 30 -3.82 -9.44 26.61
CA SER A 30 -4.82 -9.41 25.52
C SER A 30 -5.21 -7.99 25.08
N GLU A 31 -4.94 -7.00 25.93
CA GLU A 31 -5.18 -5.58 25.72
C GLU A 31 -3.94 -4.80 26.20
N PRO A 32 -2.88 -4.69 25.37
CA PRO A 32 -1.82 -3.73 25.58
C PRO A 32 -2.40 -2.31 25.60
N ASP A 33 -1.96 -1.47 26.54
CA ASP A 33 -2.48 -0.12 26.72
C ASP A 33 -1.94 0.84 25.66
N LEU A 34 -2.71 1.05 24.59
CA LEU A 34 -2.32 1.87 23.44
C LEU A 34 -2.08 3.33 23.84
N ALA A 35 -2.81 3.82 24.83
CA ALA A 35 -2.70 5.19 25.33
C ALA A 35 -1.39 5.39 26.12
N LEU A 36 -1.01 4.41 26.95
CA LEU A 36 0.29 4.41 27.64
C LEU A 36 1.45 4.38 26.63
N LEU A 37 1.44 3.43 25.70
CA LEU A 37 2.57 3.18 24.80
C LEU A 37 2.81 4.37 23.85
N SER A 38 1.76 4.93 23.25
CA SER A 38 1.88 6.09 22.36
C SER A 38 2.30 7.38 23.10
N LEU A 39 1.92 7.55 24.37
CA LEU A 39 2.41 8.65 25.20
C LEU A 39 3.89 8.50 25.56
N VAL A 40 4.39 7.27 25.76
CA VAL A 40 5.80 6.99 26.01
C VAL A 40 6.63 7.23 24.75
N LEU A 41 6.25 6.68 23.60
CA LEU A 41 6.98 6.89 22.34
C LEU A 41 7.03 8.37 21.98
N GLY A 42 5.89 9.07 21.99
CA GLY A 42 5.85 10.48 21.64
C GLY A 42 6.61 11.41 22.61
N PHE A 43 6.74 11.03 23.89
CA PHE A 43 7.61 11.72 24.85
C PHE A 43 9.09 11.53 24.50
N VAL A 44 9.49 10.29 24.17
CA VAL A 44 10.87 9.95 23.81
C VAL A 44 11.27 10.59 22.48
N GLU A 45 10.42 10.50 21.45
CA GLU A 45 10.60 11.14 20.15
C GLU A 45 10.65 12.68 20.27
N HIS A 46 9.87 13.29 21.15
CA HIS A 46 9.92 14.74 21.34
C HIS A 46 11.31 15.23 21.79
N PHE A 47 12.00 14.48 22.66
CA PHE A 47 13.30 14.87 23.19
C PHE A 47 14.49 14.31 22.39
N LEU A 48 14.28 13.33 21.52
CA LEU A 48 15.33 12.77 20.65
C LEU A 48 15.30 13.33 19.22
N ALA A 49 14.13 13.74 18.71
CA ALA A 49 13.98 14.40 17.42
C ALA A 49 13.56 15.89 17.55
N VAL A 50 12.35 16.16 18.06
CA VAL A 50 11.70 17.49 17.96
C VAL A 50 12.47 18.61 18.67
N ASN A 51 13.04 18.33 19.84
CA ASN A 51 13.79 19.29 20.63
C ASN A 51 14.83 18.59 21.53
N ARG A 52 16.03 18.38 20.98
CA ARG A 52 17.18 17.77 21.68
C ARG A 52 17.86 18.71 22.71
N VAL A 53 17.35 19.92 22.93
CA VAL A 53 17.91 20.86 23.92
C VAL A 53 17.45 20.47 25.33
N VAL A 54 18.37 19.91 26.13
CA VAL A 54 18.14 19.53 27.53
C VAL A 54 17.62 20.74 28.33
N PRO A 55 16.38 20.69 28.88
CA PRO A 55 15.72 21.86 29.43
C PRO A 55 16.15 22.13 30.88
N ILE A 56 17.21 22.94 31.03
CA ILE A 56 17.80 23.34 32.34
C ILE A 56 16.83 23.98 33.33
N ASN A 57 15.64 24.41 32.88
CA ASN A 57 14.64 25.15 33.64
C ASN A 57 13.31 24.38 33.83
N VAL A 58 13.23 23.09 33.47
CA VAL A 58 12.01 22.27 33.61
C VAL A 58 12.22 21.18 34.68
N PRO A 59 11.76 21.39 35.93
CA PRO A 59 11.90 20.39 36.99
C PRO A 59 11.21 19.07 36.63
N GLY A 60 11.91 17.96 36.81
CA GLY A 60 11.39 16.61 36.57
C GLY A 60 11.73 16.02 35.21
N VAL A 61 12.18 16.81 34.24
CA VAL A 61 12.84 16.25 33.03
C VAL A 61 14.29 15.95 33.39
N ARG A 62 14.74 14.74 33.06
CA ARG A 62 16.11 14.25 33.29
C ARG A 62 16.61 13.55 32.04
N PHE A 63 17.91 13.63 31.81
CA PHE A 63 18.60 12.88 30.77
C PHE A 63 19.69 12.05 31.43
N GLU A 64 19.80 10.79 31.05
CA GLU A 64 20.87 9.89 31.50
C GLU A 64 21.72 9.50 30.26
N PRO A 65 23.05 9.48 30.37
CA PRO A 65 23.90 9.11 29.23
C PRO A 65 23.67 7.64 28.87
N LEU A 66 23.62 7.33 27.56
CA LEU A 66 23.46 5.94 27.10
C LEU A 66 24.76 5.14 27.24
N GLU A 67 25.91 5.81 27.08
CA GLU A 67 27.23 5.22 27.29
C GLU A 67 28.00 6.01 28.37
N PRO A 68 28.80 5.34 29.21
CA PRO A 68 29.77 6.03 30.08
C PRO A 68 30.67 6.97 29.27
N ASP A 69 30.92 8.15 29.82
CA ASP A 69 31.80 9.19 29.25
C ASP A 69 31.42 9.74 27.85
N CYS A 70 30.24 9.42 27.31
CA CYS A 70 29.70 9.98 26.07
C CYS A 70 28.64 11.08 26.34
N PRO A 71 29.02 12.37 26.51
CA PRO A 71 28.07 13.44 26.83
C PRO A 71 27.13 13.82 25.66
N THR A 72 27.36 13.28 24.47
CA THR A 72 26.60 13.58 23.25
C THR A 72 25.44 12.61 22.97
N SER A 73 25.41 11.42 23.58
CA SER A 73 24.26 10.51 23.48
C SER A 73 23.62 10.33 24.85
N CYS A 74 22.43 10.92 25.01
CA CYS A 74 21.69 10.94 26.27
C CYS A 74 20.20 10.71 26.03
N PHE A 75 19.60 9.91 26.91
CA PHE A 75 18.22 9.45 26.76
C PHE A 75 17.29 10.18 27.74
N PRO A 76 16.12 10.66 27.28
CA PRO A 76 15.13 11.30 28.15
C PRO A 76 14.53 10.29 29.13
N THR A 77 14.83 10.46 30.42
CA THR A 77 14.28 9.60 31.48
C THR A 77 12.77 9.79 31.57
N VAL A 78 12.02 8.72 31.35
CA VAL A 78 10.55 8.79 31.32
C VAL A 78 10.03 8.64 32.75
N GLU A 79 9.80 9.77 33.43
CA GLU A 79 9.35 9.82 34.83
C GLU A 79 7.84 9.54 34.98
N LEU A 80 7.47 8.72 35.97
CA LEU A 80 6.09 8.22 36.14
C LEU A 80 5.04 9.34 36.26
N GLY A 81 5.39 10.42 36.95
CA GLY A 81 4.48 11.54 37.19
C GLY A 81 4.06 12.26 35.91
N MET A 82 4.98 12.40 34.95
CA MET A 82 4.72 13.08 33.68
C MET A 82 3.77 12.26 32.80
N ILE A 83 4.09 10.96 32.59
CA ILE A 83 3.24 10.07 31.79
C ILE A 83 1.88 9.85 32.46
N SER A 84 1.82 9.70 33.78
CA SER A 84 0.54 9.58 34.50
C SER A 84 -0.35 10.81 34.30
N ALA A 85 0.20 12.02 34.37
CA ALA A 85 -0.57 13.25 34.16
C ALA A 85 -1.08 13.40 32.72
N LEU A 86 -0.27 13.04 31.72
CA LEU A 86 -0.67 13.03 30.30
C LEU A 86 -1.78 12.00 30.03
N TYR A 87 -1.64 10.80 30.61
CA TYR A 87 -2.62 9.72 30.51
C TYR A 87 -3.94 10.06 31.19
N GLU A 88 -3.88 10.63 32.40
CA GLU A 88 -5.07 11.08 33.12
C GLU A 88 -5.77 12.22 32.37
N ARG A 89 -5.02 13.15 31.74
CA ARG A 89 -5.59 14.19 30.87
C ARG A 89 -6.30 13.61 29.64
N PHE A 90 -5.68 12.69 28.89
CA PHE A 90 -6.33 12.02 27.75
C PHE A 90 -7.58 11.25 28.19
N THR A 91 -7.46 10.40 29.20
CA THR A 91 -8.59 9.56 29.64
C THR A 91 -9.73 10.36 30.27
N ALA A 92 -9.47 11.49 30.93
CA ALA A 92 -10.50 12.42 31.39
C ALA A 92 -11.18 13.15 30.24
N GLN A 93 -10.43 13.61 29.23
CA GLN A 93 -10.96 14.28 28.04
C GLN A 93 -11.93 13.37 27.27
N ILE A 94 -11.56 12.11 27.02
CA ILE A 94 -12.43 11.14 26.32
C ILE A 94 -13.66 10.80 27.16
N ARG A 95 -13.49 10.42 28.44
CA ARG A 95 -14.61 9.99 29.30
C ARG A 95 -15.55 11.14 29.70
N GLY A 96 -15.06 12.37 29.74
CA GLY A 96 -15.89 13.56 29.97
C GLY A 96 -16.68 14.00 28.73
N ALA A 97 -16.25 13.63 27.53
CA ALA A 97 -16.89 14.03 26.26
C ALA A 97 -17.81 12.97 25.64
N VAL A 98 -17.73 11.70 26.08
CA VAL A 98 -18.51 10.56 25.57
C VAL A 98 -19.29 9.88 26.69
N ASP A 99 -20.56 10.25 26.84
CA ASP A 99 -21.50 9.59 27.75
C ASP A 99 -22.02 8.28 27.15
N LEU A 100 -21.44 7.16 27.59
CA LEU A 100 -21.80 5.82 27.13
C LEU A 100 -23.27 5.42 27.45
N SER A 101 -23.98 6.11 28.34
CA SER A 101 -25.39 5.81 28.64
C SER A 101 -26.32 6.18 27.47
N GLN A 102 -25.90 7.11 26.61
CA GLN A 102 -26.64 7.54 25.43
C GLN A 102 -26.52 6.56 24.26
N TYR A 103 -25.56 5.64 24.31
CA TYR A 103 -25.24 4.70 23.22
C TYR A 103 -25.53 3.27 23.65
N ARG A 104 -26.68 2.72 23.21
CA ARG A 104 -27.07 1.33 23.50
C ARG A 104 -26.10 0.35 22.83
N ARG A 105 -25.11 -0.11 23.57
CA ARG A 105 -24.31 -1.30 23.21
C ARG A 105 -25.25 -2.48 23.02
N THR A 106 -25.09 -3.21 21.91
CA THR A 106 -25.88 -4.42 21.60
C THR A 106 -24.99 -5.66 21.66
N ALA A 107 -25.58 -6.85 21.53
CA ALA A 107 -24.81 -8.08 21.39
C ALA A 107 -23.95 -8.15 20.11
N ALA A 108 -24.14 -7.24 19.14
CA ALA A 108 -23.33 -7.13 17.92
C ALA A 108 -22.05 -6.28 18.10
N GLY A 109 -21.97 -5.46 19.16
CA GLY A 109 -20.83 -4.58 19.44
C GLY A 109 -21.21 -3.10 19.66
N SER A 110 -20.25 -2.24 19.36
CA SER A 110 -20.37 -0.77 19.34
C SER A 110 -21.13 -0.30 18.10
N SER A 111 -21.79 0.86 18.17
CA SER A 111 -22.58 1.40 17.04
C SER A 111 -21.81 2.45 16.24
N ARG A 112 -22.21 2.67 14.98
CA ARG A 112 -21.60 3.66 14.08
C ARG A 112 -21.65 5.09 14.64
N GLU A 113 -22.72 5.41 15.36
CA GLU A 113 -22.93 6.72 16.00
C GLU A 113 -21.97 6.92 17.18
N LEU A 114 -21.67 5.85 17.94
CA LEU A 114 -20.69 5.89 19.02
C LEU A 114 -19.27 6.05 18.46
N VAL A 115 -18.91 5.28 17.43
CA VAL A 115 -17.61 5.39 16.75
C VAL A 115 -17.42 6.79 16.15
N LYS A 116 -18.43 7.31 15.44
CA LYS A 116 -18.41 8.67 14.88
C LYS A 116 -18.33 9.73 15.98
N LYS A 117 -19.01 9.54 17.11
CA LYS A 117 -18.89 10.43 18.29
C LYS A 117 -17.47 10.46 18.84
N VAL A 118 -16.76 9.33 18.90
CA VAL A 118 -15.34 9.31 19.33
C VAL A 118 -14.45 10.03 18.30
N SER A 119 -14.65 9.79 17.00
CA SER A 119 -13.97 10.57 15.93
C SER A 119 -14.22 12.07 16.07
N ASP A 120 -15.45 12.50 16.32
CA ASP A 120 -15.76 13.92 16.52
C ASP A 120 -15.16 14.50 17.82
N VAL A 121 -14.94 13.69 18.87
CA VAL A 121 -14.21 14.15 20.07
C VAL A 121 -12.72 14.35 19.76
N ILE A 122 -12.07 13.44 19.05
CA ILE A 122 -10.68 13.61 18.61
C ILE A 122 -10.55 14.79 17.67
N TRP A 123 -11.37 14.84 16.61
CA TRP A 123 -11.34 15.88 15.57
C TRP A 123 -11.52 17.29 16.14
N ASN A 124 -12.54 17.52 16.98
CA ASN A 124 -12.79 18.83 17.59
C ASN A 124 -11.77 19.21 18.68
N SER A 125 -10.85 18.30 19.03
CA SER A 125 -9.70 18.58 19.92
C SER A 125 -8.46 19.02 19.15
N LEU A 126 -8.47 19.03 17.81
CA LEU A 126 -7.34 19.44 16.98
C LEU A 126 -7.30 20.96 16.77
N SER A 127 -6.10 21.48 16.53
CA SER A 127 -5.85 22.87 16.17
C SER A 127 -6.54 23.22 14.85
N ARG A 128 -7.23 24.36 14.77
CA ARG A 128 -7.99 24.75 13.56
C ARG A 128 -7.13 24.95 12.30
N SER A 129 -5.83 25.17 12.45
CA SER A 129 -4.88 25.29 11.34
C SER A 129 -3.49 24.89 11.81
N TYR A 130 -2.85 24.00 11.04
CA TYR A 130 -1.47 23.56 11.16
C TYR A 130 -1.09 22.84 9.85
N PHE A 131 0.20 22.65 9.60
CA PHE A 131 0.67 21.79 8.52
C PHE A 131 0.41 20.34 8.91
N LYS A 132 -0.49 19.66 8.19
CA LYS A 132 -0.85 18.25 8.37
C LYS A 132 0.34 17.33 8.07
N ASP A 133 1.08 17.67 7.03
CA ASP A 133 2.20 16.91 6.47
C ASP A 133 3.51 17.16 7.27
N ARG A 134 3.42 17.46 8.57
CA ARG A 134 4.55 17.80 9.45
C ARG A 134 4.98 16.57 10.25
N ALA A 135 6.27 16.29 10.34
CA ALA A 135 6.80 15.23 11.20
C ALA A 135 6.46 15.41 12.71
N HIS A 136 6.48 14.29 13.44
CA HIS A 136 6.31 14.18 14.89
C HIS A 136 4.94 14.63 15.43
N ILE A 137 3.88 14.43 14.65
CA ILE A 137 2.50 14.63 15.10
C ILE A 137 1.64 13.35 15.01
N GLN A 138 2.24 12.18 14.85
CA GLN A 138 1.52 10.89 14.84
C GLN A 138 0.98 10.47 16.21
N SER A 139 1.65 10.89 17.28
CA SER A 139 1.48 10.33 18.63
C SER A 139 0.43 11.05 19.50
N LEU A 140 -0.14 10.31 20.47
CA LEU A 140 -1.02 10.89 21.50
C LEU A 140 -0.30 11.94 22.37
N PHE A 141 1.03 11.90 22.44
CA PHE A 141 1.82 12.97 23.07
C PHE A 141 1.62 14.30 22.32
N SER A 142 1.66 14.27 20.98
CA SER A 142 1.41 15.47 20.15
C SER A 142 -0.05 15.95 20.25
N LEU A 143 -1.03 15.03 20.32
CA LEU A 143 -2.42 15.40 20.59
C LEU A 143 -2.56 16.16 21.92
N ILE A 144 -1.99 15.64 23.01
CA ILE A 144 -2.17 16.22 24.34
C ILE A 144 -1.31 17.46 24.56
N THR A 145 -0.07 17.51 24.07
CA THR A 145 0.83 18.66 24.27
C THR A 145 0.65 19.77 23.23
N GLY A 146 0.40 19.42 21.97
CA GLY A 146 0.36 20.35 20.84
C GLY A 146 -0.98 20.47 20.11
N THR A 147 -1.99 19.66 20.47
CA THR A 147 -3.32 19.59 19.81
C THR A 147 -3.23 19.43 18.29
N LYS A 148 -2.35 18.53 17.82
CA LYS A 148 -2.12 18.22 16.40
C LYS A 148 -1.99 16.72 16.23
N LEU A 149 -2.56 16.21 15.15
CA LEU A 149 -2.35 14.85 14.67
C LEU A 149 -2.17 14.87 13.14
N ASP A 150 -1.46 13.90 12.58
CA ASP A 150 -1.54 13.62 11.13
C ASP A 150 -2.76 12.72 10.83
N SER A 151 -2.95 12.33 9.56
CA SER A 151 -4.14 11.57 9.16
C SER A 151 -4.25 10.24 9.91
N SER A 152 -3.19 9.44 9.89
CA SER A 152 -3.17 8.11 10.51
C SER A 152 -3.16 8.18 12.04
N GLY A 153 -2.50 9.19 12.61
CA GLY A 153 -2.51 9.51 14.03
C GLY A 153 -3.92 9.81 14.55
N VAL A 154 -4.79 10.47 13.76
CA VAL A 154 -6.22 10.64 14.12
C VAL A 154 -6.95 9.31 14.18
N ALA A 155 -6.76 8.41 13.20
CA ALA A 155 -7.40 7.10 13.20
C ALA A 155 -6.94 6.25 14.42
N PHE A 156 -5.64 6.21 14.68
CA PHE A 156 -5.07 5.57 15.86
C PHE A 156 -5.60 6.17 17.18
N ALA A 157 -5.67 7.50 17.28
CA ALA A 157 -6.18 8.17 18.48
C ALA A 157 -7.66 7.87 18.76
N VAL A 158 -8.46 7.62 17.72
CA VAL A 158 -9.86 7.14 17.86
C VAL A 158 -9.89 5.71 18.40
N VAL A 159 -9.01 4.81 17.93
CA VAL A 159 -8.92 3.43 18.45
C VAL A 159 -8.48 3.42 19.91
N ALA A 160 -7.46 4.20 20.28
CA ALA A 160 -7.01 4.34 21.67
C ALA A 160 -8.10 4.96 22.58
N ALA A 161 -8.86 5.94 22.08
CA ALA A 161 -10.00 6.51 22.81
C ALA A 161 -11.15 5.49 22.99
N CYS A 162 -11.40 4.64 21.99
CA CYS A 162 -12.34 3.52 22.10
C CYS A 162 -11.88 2.48 23.14
N GLN A 163 -10.59 2.12 23.17
CA GLN A 163 -10.03 1.23 24.20
C GLN A 163 -10.21 1.83 25.62
N VAL A 164 -9.95 3.14 25.78
CA VAL A 164 -10.18 3.89 27.04
C VAL A 164 -11.65 3.87 27.50
N LEU A 165 -12.60 3.70 26.59
CA LEU A 165 -14.04 3.55 26.86
C LEU A 165 -14.50 2.10 27.02
N GLY A 166 -13.61 1.11 26.89
CA GLY A 166 -13.96 -0.32 26.93
C GLY A 166 -14.74 -0.78 25.70
N LEU A 167 -14.46 -0.18 24.54
CA LEU A 167 -15.03 -0.53 23.23
C LEU A 167 -14.07 -1.45 22.49
N ASN A 168 -13.77 -2.60 23.10
CA ASN A 168 -12.76 -3.56 22.66
C ASN A 168 -13.01 -4.14 21.25
N ASP A 169 -14.21 -3.97 20.68
CA ASP A 169 -14.54 -4.39 19.33
C ASP A 169 -14.10 -3.39 18.23
N VAL A 170 -13.68 -2.17 18.59
CA VAL A 170 -13.17 -1.17 17.64
C VAL A 170 -11.67 -1.36 17.44
N HIS A 171 -11.25 -1.44 16.17
CA HIS A 171 -9.89 -1.73 15.76
C HIS A 171 -9.43 -0.87 14.58
N LEU A 172 -8.12 -0.71 14.44
CA LEU A 172 -7.51 0.03 13.34
C LEU A 172 -7.59 -0.76 12.03
N ALA A 173 -7.90 -0.08 10.94
CA ALA A 173 -7.81 -0.61 9.59
C ALA A 173 -6.80 0.24 8.80
N LEU A 174 -5.91 -0.42 8.07
CA LEU A 174 -4.82 0.22 7.33
C LEU A 174 -4.81 -0.31 5.89
N SER A 175 -4.83 0.60 4.93
CA SER A 175 -4.27 0.33 3.60
C SER A 175 -2.79 0.71 3.56
N GLU A 176 -2.24 0.89 2.37
CA GLU A 176 -0.85 1.31 2.17
C GLU A 176 -0.65 2.83 2.30
N ASP A 177 -1.73 3.65 2.27
CA ASP A 177 -1.67 5.12 2.41
C ASP A 177 -2.84 5.75 3.20
N HIS A 178 -3.76 4.94 3.75
CA HIS A 178 -4.91 5.45 4.50
C HIS A 178 -5.28 4.59 5.71
N ALA A 179 -5.91 5.22 6.70
CA ALA A 179 -6.25 4.63 7.97
C ALA A 179 -7.68 4.99 8.41
N TRP A 180 -8.46 3.97 8.74
CA TRP A 180 -9.82 4.11 9.25
C TRP A 180 -10.07 3.11 10.40
N VAL A 181 -11.31 2.90 10.82
CA VAL A 181 -11.62 1.87 11.83
C VAL A 181 -12.59 0.82 11.33
N ILE A 182 -12.38 -0.41 11.79
CA ILE A 182 -13.35 -1.50 11.76
C ILE A 182 -13.96 -1.67 13.15
N PHE A 183 -15.20 -2.12 13.22
CA PHE A 183 -15.89 -2.38 14.48
C PHE A 183 -16.98 -3.46 14.31
N THR A 184 -17.68 -3.78 15.41
CA THR A 184 -18.55 -4.97 15.54
C THR A 184 -17.79 -6.30 15.38
N LYS A 185 -18.51 -7.41 15.49
CA LYS A 185 -17.95 -8.76 15.37
C LYS A 185 -17.17 -8.92 14.05
N ASN A 186 -15.99 -9.53 14.11
CA ASN A 186 -15.10 -9.80 12.98
C ASN A 186 -14.63 -8.56 12.18
N GLY A 187 -14.94 -7.33 12.59
CA GLY A 187 -14.70 -6.13 11.79
C GLY A 187 -15.51 -6.11 10.49
N GLU A 188 -16.80 -6.46 10.58
CA GLU A 188 -17.76 -6.44 9.47
C GLU A 188 -18.18 -5.01 9.07
N GLU A 189 -18.31 -4.10 10.05
CA GLU A 189 -18.58 -2.68 9.83
C GLU A 189 -17.28 -1.86 9.69
N THR A 190 -17.26 -0.88 8.78
CA THR A 190 -16.14 0.06 8.58
C THR A 190 -16.59 1.51 8.77
N ALA A 191 -15.80 2.37 9.42
CA ALA A 191 -16.08 3.79 9.52
C ALA A 191 -14.82 4.62 9.22
N GLU A 192 -14.97 5.56 8.28
CA GLU A 192 -14.04 6.67 8.11
C GLU A 192 -13.97 7.54 9.37
N VAL A 193 -12.77 7.94 9.79
CA VAL A 193 -12.57 8.69 11.05
C VAL A 193 -11.57 9.85 10.94
N THR A 194 -10.88 9.98 9.80
CA THR A 194 -9.86 11.00 9.52
C THR A 194 -10.10 11.63 8.13
N TRP A 195 -9.12 12.33 7.56
CA TRP A 195 -9.11 12.78 6.17
C TRP A 195 -8.09 11.98 5.35
N HIS A 196 -8.29 11.87 4.04
CA HIS A 196 -7.22 11.49 3.12
C HIS A 196 -6.78 12.68 2.25
N GLY A 197 -5.51 12.72 1.88
CA GLY A 197 -4.92 13.70 0.97
C GLY A 197 -5.22 15.17 1.32
N LYS A 198 -5.38 15.97 0.25
CA LYS A 198 -5.60 17.44 0.30
C LYS A 198 -7.03 17.84 -0.07
N GLY A 199 -7.97 16.88 -0.06
CA GLY A 199 -9.39 17.09 -0.34
C GLY A 199 -10.13 17.84 0.78
N ASN A 200 -11.27 18.46 0.43
CA ASN A 200 -12.15 19.16 1.36
C ASN A 200 -13.41 18.34 1.73
N GLU A 201 -13.51 17.07 1.30
CA GLU A 201 -14.66 16.20 1.58
C GLU A 201 -14.51 15.51 2.95
N ASP A 202 -15.35 15.87 3.91
CA ASP A 202 -15.42 15.17 5.20
C ASP A 202 -16.20 13.85 5.04
N ARG A 203 -15.49 12.76 4.74
CA ARG A 203 -16.07 11.42 4.59
C ARG A 203 -16.32 10.70 5.92
N ARG A 204 -16.00 11.30 7.07
CA ARG A 204 -16.03 10.62 8.37
C ARG A 204 -17.42 10.10 8.74
N GLY A 205 -17.48 8.84 9.19
CA GLY A 205 -18.69 8.11 9.50
C GLY A 205 -19.27 7.30 8.34
N GLN A 206 -18.78 7.50 7.10
CA GLN A 206 -19.15 6.69 5.94
C GLN A 206 -18.43 5.32 5.95
N THR A 207 -18.82 4.41 5.05
CA THR A 207 -18.17 3.10 4.85
C THR A 207 -17.19 3.16 3.69
N VAL A 208 -16.10 2.38 3.73
CA VAL A 208 -15.10 2.33 2.64
C VAL A 208 -15.54 1.50 1.43
N THR A 209 -16.76 0.95 1.46
CA THR A 209 -17.32 0.05 0.43
C THR A 209 -17.30 0.64 -0.98
N ALA A 210 -17.38 1.97 -1.14
CA ALA A 210 -17.32 2.62 -2.45
C ALA A 210 -15.95 2.39 -3.13
N GLY A 211 -14.86 2.86 -2.52
CA GLY A 211 -13.51 2.71 -3.07
C GLY A 211 -13.04 1.26 -3.21
N VAL A 212 -13.53 0.37 -2.33
CA VAL A 212 -13.35 -1.09 -2.46
C VAL A 212 -13.98 -1.62 -3.75
N ASN A 213 -15.24 -1.26 -4.04
CA ASN A 213 -15.94 -1.69 -5.26
C ASN A 213 -15.38 -1.03 -6.52
N GLU A 214 -14.88 0.21 -6.41
CA GLU A 214 -14.23 0.98 -7.46
C GLU A 214 -12.83 0.45 -7.83
N LYS A 215 -12.27 -0.44 -7.00
CA LYS A 215 -10.90 -0.98 -7.11
C LYS A 215 -9.81 0.11 -7.11
N SER A 216 -9.92 1.14 -6.27
CA SER A 216 -8.76 2.02 -6.04
C SER A 216 -7.69 1.32 -5.18
N TRP A 217 -6.44 1.74 -5.33
CA TRP A 217 -5.34 1.23 -4.50
C TRP A 217 -5.53 1.64 -3.03
N LEU A 218 -6.07 2.83 -2.78
CA LEU A 218 -6.32 3.39 -1.45
C LEU A 218 -7.10 2.48 -0.48
N TYR A 219 -7.95 1.58 -0.98
CA TYR A 219 -8.70 0.62 -0.15
C TYR A 219 -8.37 -0.85 -0.48
N LEU A 220 -7.31 -1.08 -1.27
CA LEU A 220 -6.70 -2.38 -1.58
C LEU A 220 -7.70 -3.48 -2.02
N LYS A 221 -8.73 -3.11 -2.79
CA LYS A 221 -9.85 -4.00 -3.21
C LYS A 221 -10.55 -4.76 -2.05
N GLY A 222 -10.38 -4.30 -0.81
CA GLY A 222 -10.89 -4.97 0.40
C GLY A 222 -9.86 -5.83 1.14
N SER A 223 -8.69 -6.09 0.57
CA SER A 223 -7.55 -6.81 1.16
C SER A 223 -6.66 -5.90 2.03
N TYR A 224 -7.26 -4.90 2.67
CA TYR A 224 -6.59 -4.03 3.65
C TYR A 224 -6.35 -4.76 4.99
N MET A 225 -5.39 -4.26 5.77
CA MET A 225 -5.07 -4.84 7.07
C MET A 225 -6.19 -4.58 8.08
N LYS A 226 -6.70 -5.65 8.69
CA LYS A 226 -7.62 -5.61 9.83
C LYS A 226 -6.82 -5.90 11.10
N CYS A 227 -6.46 -4.85 11.84
CA CYS A 227 -5.53 -4.99 12.96
C CYS A 227 -6.18 -5.67 14.18
N ASP A 228 -5.36 -6.36 14.96
CA ASP A 228 -5.61 -6.62 16.38
C ASP A 228 -4.80 -5.64 17.24
N ARG A 229 -4.89 -5.74 18.58
CA ARG A 229 -4.16 -4.87 19.51
C ARG A 229 -2.64 -4.94 19.37
N ASN A 230 -2.07 -6.07 18.95
CA ASN A 230 -0.63 -6.21 18.77
C ASN A 230 -0.18 -5.61 17.43
N MET A 231 -1.03 -5.71 16.39
CA MET A 231 -0.82 -5.00 15.12
C MET A 231 -0.98 -3.47 15.28
N GLU A 232 -1.83 -3.01 16.20
CA GLU A 232 -1.95 -1.59 16.58
C GLU A 232 -0.73 -1.09 17.39
N VAL A 233 -0.09 -1.96 18.17
CA VAL A 233 1.24 -1.68 18.76
C VAL A 233 2.31 -1.64 17.66
N ALA A 234 2.29 -2.57 16.70
CA ALA A 234 3.22 -2.53 15.57
C ALA A 234 3.07 -1.24 14.73
N PHE A 235 1.84 -0.79 14.48
CA PHE A 235 1.58 0.47 13.80
C PHE A 235 2.24 1.66 14.51
N MET A 236 2.08 1.80 15.84
CA MET A 236 2.69 2.92 16.55
C MET A 236 4.23 2.84 16.64
N VAL A 237 4.81 1.65 16.46
CA VAL A 237 6.27 1.47 16.35
C VAL A 237 6.75 1.83 14.94
N CYS A 238 6.08 1.40 13.87
CA CYS A 238 6.36 1.86 12.51
C CYS A 238 6.19 3.38 12.36
N ALA A 239 5.27 3.99 13.11
CA ALA A 239 5.03 5.42 13.11
C ALA A 239 6.08 6.25 13.89
N ILE A 240 7.03 5.63 14.61
CA ILE A 240 8.18 6.35 15.18
C ILE A 240 8.91 7.05 14.03
N ASN A 241 9.16 8.36 14.16
CA ASN A 241 9.85 9.15 13.15
C ASN A 241 11.23 9.59 13.69
N PRO A 242 12.34 8.97 13.22
CA PRO A 242 13.68 9.28 13.71
C PRO A 242 14.22 10.65 13.27
N SER A 243 13.67 11.27 12.22
CA SER A 243 14.32 12.36 11.51
C SER A 243 14.36 13.67 12.29
N LEU A 244 15.52 14.31 12.30
CA LEU A 244 15.75 15.63 12.90
C LEU A 244 15.47 16.74 11.88
N ASP A 245 15.89 16.49 10.64
CA ASP A 245 15.75 17.34 9.46
C ASP A 245 15.77 16.47 8.19
N LEU A 246 15.93 17.09 7.01
CA LEU A 246 15.90 16.39 5.72
C LEU A 246 17.11 15.46 5.45
N HIS A 247 18.14 15.49 6.30
CA HIS A 247 19.44 14.86 6.05
C HIS A 247 20.01 14.13 7.28
N THR A 248 19.32 14.14 8.42
CA THR A 248 19.85 13.68 9.70
C THR A 248 18.77 12.99 10.54
N ASP A 249 19.05 11.79 11.05
CA ASP A 249 18.17 11.02 11.95
C ASP A 249 18.76 10.88 13.37
N SER A 250 17.90 10.62 14.36
CA SER A 250 18.31 10.17 15.69
C SER A 250 18.62 8.67 15.66
N TYR A 251 19.89 8.34 15.86
CA TYR A 251 20.34 6.96 16.07
C TYR A 251 19.62 6.28 17.24
N GLU A 252 19.32 7.04 18.31
CA GLU A 252 18.59 6.52 19.47
C GLU A 252 17.14 6.10 19.13
N LEU A 253 16.49 6.79 18.18
CA LEU A 253 15.14 6.43 17.70
C LEU A 253 15.16 5.28 16.69
N LEU A 254 16.15 5.25 15.78
CA LEU A 254 16.38 4.12 14.87
C LEU A 254 16.56 2.82 15.66
N GLN A 255 17.47 2.80 16.64
CA GLN A 255 17.71 1.61 17.46
C GLN A 255 16.49 1.23 18.33
N LEU A 256 15.72 2.22 18.84
CA LEU A 256 14.48 1.94 19.56
C LEU A 256 13.42 1.28 18.66
N GLN A 257 13.21 1.82 17.46
CA GLN A 257 12.27 1.27 16.48
C GLN A 257 12.67 -0.14 16.06
N GLN A 258 13.95 -0.36 15.73
CA GLN A 258 14.53 -1.65 15.36
C GLN A 258 14.34 -2.70 16.46
N LYS A 259 14.70 -2.39 17.72
CA LYS A 259 14.52 -3.30 18.87
C LYS A 259 13.04 -3.63 19.12
N LEU A 260 12.14 -2.66 18.97
CA LEU A 260 10.70 -2.87 19.15
C LEU A 260 10.08 -3.70 18.00
N LEU A 261 10.53 -3.48 16.76
CA LEU A 261 10.12 -4.29 15.61
C LEU A 261 10.64 -5.74 15.73
N TRP A 262 11.87 -5.96 16.19
CA TRP A 262 12.36 -7.30 16.52
C TRP A 262 11.50 -8.02 17.58
N LEU A 263 11.17 -7.32 18.67
CA LEU A 263 10.29 -7.83 19.71
C LEU A 263 8.91 -8.24 19.17
N LEU A 264 8.34 -7.47 18.22
CA LEU A 264 7.08 -7.81 17.56
C LEU A 264 7.23 -8.97 16.57
N TYR A 265 8.35 -9.02 15.85
CA TYR A 265 8.67 -10.04 14.85
C TYR A 265 8.85 -11.42 15.47
N GLU A 266 9.68 -11.55 16.51
CA GLU A 266 9.96 -12.81 17.22
C GLU A 266 8.73 -13.35 17.97
N ARG A 267 7.71 -12.51 18.20
CA ARG A 267 6.40 -12.89 18.75
C ARG A 267 5.36 -13.27 17.69
N GLY A 268 5.73 -13.25 16.39
CA GLY A 268 4.80 -13.46 15.28
C GLY A 268 3.73 -12.38 15.15
N ASN A 269 3.94 -11.19 15.73
CA ASN A 269 2.97 -10.08 15.66
C ASN A 269 3.09 -9.29 14.34
N LEU A 270 4.19 -9.48 13.59
CA LEU A 270 4.35 -8.93 12.24
C LEU A 270 3.93 -9.90 11.10
N ASP A 271 3.53 -11.15 11.41
CA ASP A 271 3.09 -12.18 10.43
C ASP A 271 2.02 -11.71 9.41
N ARG A 272 1.28 -10.66 9.77
CA ARG A 272 0.17 -10.06 8.99
C ARG A 272 0.39 -8.57 8.72
N TYR A 273 1.62 -8.08 8.82
CA TYR A 273 1.98 -6.67 8.62
C TYR A 273 3.17 -6.56 7.65
N PRO A 274 2.93 -6.65 6.32
CA PRO A 274 3.99 -6.65 5.31
C PRO A 274 4.91 -5.43 5.39
N MET A 275 4.34 -4.22 5.46
CA MET A 275 5.12 -2.98 5.55
C MET A 275 6.01 -2.91 6.81
N ALA A 276 5.57 -3.41 7.96
CA ALA A 276 6.37 -3.41 9.19
C ALA A 276 7.57 -4.35 9.12
N MET A 277 7.46 -5.47 8.39
CA MET A 277 8.60 -6.31 8.06
C MET A 277 9.54 -5.59 7.08
N GLY A 278 8.99 -4.85 6.11
CA GLY A 278 9.78 -3.97 5.23
C GLY A 278 10.57 -2.91 6.00
N THR A 279 9.96 -2.23 6.98
CA THR A 279 10.63 -1.27 7.88
C THR A 279 11.75 -1.95 8.69
N LEU A 280 11.50 -3.15 9.25
CA LEU A 280 12.51 -3.89 10.01
C LEU A 280 13.70 -4.29 9.12
N ALA A 281 13.44 -4.79 7.92
CA ALA A 281 14.47 -5.18 6.97
C ALA A 281 15.31 -3.96 6.51
N ASP A 282 14.69 -2.80 6.27
CA ASP A 282 15.41 -1.59 5.91
C ASP A 282 16.22 -0.98 7.06
N LEU A 283 15.88 -1.26 8.33
CA LEU A 283 16.71 -0.94 9.50
C LEU A 283 17.90 -1.91 9.63
N GLU A 284 17.68 -3.21 9.44
CA GLU A 284 18.74 -4.23 9.44
C GLU A 284 19.69 -4.13 8.23
N ASP A 285 19.27 -3.49 7.14
CA ASP A 285 20.13 -3.15 6.00
C ASP A 285 21.10 -1.98 6.32
N GLN A 286 20.79 -1.19 7.35
CA GLN A 286 21.57 -0.02 7.78
C GLN A 286 22.48 -0.32 8.98
N ASP A 287 21.97 -0.97 10.03
CA ASP A 287 22.74 -1.36 11.23
C ASP A 287 22.43 -2.82 11.62
N PRO A 288 23.06 -3.82 10.98
CA PRO A 288 22.66 -5.23 11.10
C PRO A 288 22.87 -5.81 12.52
N THR A 289 21.82 -6.40 13.11
CA THR A 289 21.87 -6.95 14.46
C THR A 289 22.57 -8.34 14.46
N PRO A 290 23.66 -8.55 15.23
CA PRO A 290 24.39 -9.81 15.20
C PRO A 290 23.55 -11.05 15.57
N GLY A 291 23.53 -12.04 14.68
CA GLY A 291 22.81 -13.31 14.87
C GLY A 291 21.32 -13.27 14.55
N LYS A 292 20.82 -12.18 13.98
CA LYS A 292 19.46 -12.08 13.44
C LYS A 292 19.38 -12.56 11.98
N GLU A 293 18.15 -12.62 11.47
CA GLU A 293 17.81 -13.00 10.11
C GLU A 293 18.08 -11.86 9.12
N SER A 294 18.41 -12.16 7.85
CA SER A 294 18.88 -11.14 6.91
C SER A 294 17.76 -10.24 6.36
N PRO A 295 18.06 -8.98 5.96
CA PRO A 295 17.09 -8.09 5.32
C PRO A 295 16.35 -8.72 4.14
N LEU A 296 17.04 -9.53 3.32
CA LEU A 296 16.44 -10.22 2.17
C LEU A 296 15.41 -11.26 2.61
N GLU A 297 15.70 -12.07 3.63
CA GLU A 297 14.77 -13.08 4.17
C GLU A 297 13.53 -12.41 4.80
N ILE A 298 13.70 -11.27 5.47
CA ILE A 298 12.61 -10.49 6.06
C ILE A 298 11.74 -9.85 4.96
N HIS A 299 12.33 -9.25 3.91
CA HIS A 299 11.58 -8.71 2.76
C HIS A 299 10.83 -9.81 1.99
N LEU A 300 11.43 -10.98 1.77
CA LEU A 300 10.75 -12.13 1.17
C LEU A 300 9.58 -12.64 2.03
N LYS A 301 9.69 -12.55 3.36
CA LYS A 301 8.56 -12.81 4.28
C LYS A 301 7.48 -11.73 4.23
N ALA A 302 7.82 -10.46 4.00
CA ALA A 302 6.85 -9.40 3.76
C ALA A 302 6.00 -9.69 2.52
N VAL A 303 6.65 -10.04 1.40
CA VAL A 303 5.99 -10.51 0.17
C VAL A 303 5.13 -11.76 0.43
N THR A 304 5.66 -12.74 1.14
CA THR A 304 4.92 -13.97 1.51
C THR A 304 3.68 -13.66 2.36
N SER A 305 3.73 -12.67 3.25
CA SER A 305 2.59 -12.23 4.07
C SER A 305 1.50 -11.58 3.21
N ALA A 306 1.87 -10.72 2.26
CA ALA A 306 0.95 -10.11 1.30
C ALA A 306 0.23 -11.18 0.45
N GLN A 307 0.98 -12.15 -0.09
CA GLN A 307 0.44 -13.28 -0.84
C GLN A 307 -0.53 -14.14 -0.01
N LYS A 308 -0.15 -14.48 1.23
CA LYS A 308 -0.85 -15.43 2.11
C LYS A 308 -2.08 -14.84 2.81
N HIS A 309 -2.06 -13.57 3.17
CA HIS A 309 -3.10 -12.95 4.01
C HIS A 309 -3.90 -11.84 3.32
N TYR A 310 -3.39 -11.30 2.21
CA TYR A 310 -3.96 -10.14 1.50
C TYR A 310 -4.07 -10.37 -0.01
N ASN A 311 -4.29 -11.62 -0.42
CA ASN A 311 -4.54 -12.05 -1.81
C ASN A 311 -3.46 -11.64 -2.84
N ASN A 312 -2.25 -11.30 -2.38
CA ASN A 312 -1.21 -10.64 -3.17
C ASN A 312 -1.60 -9.28 -3.75
N GLU A 313 -2.39 -8.48 -3.02
CA GLU A 313 -2.92 -7.20 -3.51
C GLU A 313 -2.18 -5.96 -2.95
N HIS A 314 -1.08 -6.14 -2.19
CA HIS A 314 -0.23 -5.06 -1.64
C HIS A 314 0.96 -4.79 -2.57
N ILE A 315 1.38 -3.53 -2.68
CA ILE A 315 2.41 -3.05 -3.61
C ILE A 315 3.76 -2.81 -2.91
N TYR A 316 3.76 -2.18 -1.73
CA TYR A 316 4.99 -1.80 -1.04
C TYR A 316 5.90 -2.98 -0.67
N PRO A 317 5.45 -4.21 -0.37
CA PRO A 317 6.36 -5.34 -0.12
C PRO A 317 7.32 -5.62 -1.29
N TYR A 318 6.86 -5.41 -2.53
CA TYR A 318 7.68 -5.52 -3.73
C TYR A 318 8.55 -4.28 -3.96
N MET A 319 8.06 -3.07 -3.62
CA MET A 319 8.86 -1.83 -3.69
C MET A 319 10.01 -1.83 -2.67
N TYR A 320 9.77 -2.30 -1.46
CA TYR A 320 10.78 -2.49 -0.41
C TYR A 320 11.88 -3.47 -0.84
N LEU A 321 11.49 -4.64 -1.36
CA LEU A 321 12.43 -5.62 -1.93
C LEU A 321 13.23 -5.02 -3.10
N ALA A 322 12.57 -4.30 -4.02
CA ALA A 322 13.25 -3.59 -5.11
C ALA A 322 14.25 -2.54 -4.59
N GLY A 323 13.88 -1.83 -3.51
CA GLY A 323 14.73 -0.86 -2.81
C GLY A 323 16.02 -1.49 -2.27
N LEU A 324 15.93 -2.65 -1.61
CA LEU A 324 17.09 -3.43 -1.18
C LEU A 324 18.02 -3.74 -2.37
N HIS A 325 17.49 -4.38 -3.41
CA HIS A 325 18.29 -4.76 -4.58
C HIS A 325 18.89 -3.54 -5.30
N TYR A 326 18.17 -2.41 -5.38
CA TYR A 326 18.69 -1.14 -5.91
C TYR A 326 19.85 -0.56 -5.08
N ARG A 327 19.72 -0.54 -3.74
CA ARG A 327 20.80 -0.09 -2.83
C ARG A 327 22.06 -0.95 -2.99
N HIS A 328 21.91 -2.27 -3.12
CA HIS A 328 23.02 -3.21 -3.33
C HIS A 328 23.52 -3.33 -4.78
N ARG A 329 22.92 -2.59 -5.72
CA ARG A 329 23.19 -2.58 -7.18
C ARG A 329 22.98 -3.94 -7.87
N ASP A 330 22.02 -4.70 -7.38
CA ASP A 330 21.49 -5.89 -8.03
C ASP A 330 20.39 -5.50 -9.04
N VAL A 331 20.83 -5.23 -10.27
CA VAL A 331 19.98 -4.69 -11.35
C VAL A 331 18.89 -5.68 -11.77
N GLN A 332 19.17 -6.98 -11.75
CA GLN A 332 18.25 -8.00 -12.26
C GLN A 332 17.08 -8.20 -11.29
N GLU A 333 17.37 -8.33 -10.00
CA GLU A 333 16.35 -8.56 -8.97
C GLU A 333 15.59 -7.27 -8.61
N ALA A 334 16.20 -6.08 -8.74
CA ALA A 334 15.48 -4.81 -8.64
C ALA A 334 14.45 -4.66 -9.78
N LEU A 335 14.85 -4.91 -11.03
CA LEU A 335 13.93 -4.91 -12.17
C LEU A 335 12.84 -5.96 -12.04
N ARG A 336 13.14 -7.16 -11.51
CA ARG A 336 12.14 -8.19 -11.20
C ARG A 336 11.12 -7.70 -10.18
N SER A 337 11.59 -7.17 -9.05
CA SER A 337 10.75 -6.74 -7.94
C SER A 337 9.82 -5.59 -8.35
N TRP A 338 10.31 -4.59 -9.11
CA TRP A 338 9.45 -3.55 -9.69
C TRP A 338 8.44 -4.13 -10.71
N ALA A 339 8.85 -5.09 -11.54
CA ALA A 339 7.95 -5.75 -12.48
C ALA A 339 6.86 -6.59 -11.77
N GLU A 340 7.13 -7.13 -10.58
CA GLU A 340 6.14 -7.82 -9.75
C GLU A 340 5.19 -6.82 -9.06
N ALA A 341 5.70 -5.70 -8.55
CA ALA A 341 4.87 -4.58 -8.06
C ALA A 341 3.88 -4.08 -9.13
N ALA A 342 4.35 -3.90 -10.38
CA ALA A 342 3.51 -3.51 -11.50
C ALA A 342 2.48 -4.59 -11.89
N GLN A 343 2.81 -5.88 -11.74
CA GLN A 343 1.89 -6.99 -11.96
C GLN A 343 0.79 -7.09 -10.89
N VAL A 344 1.01 -6.58 -9.67
CA VAL A 344 -0.08 -6.40 -8.69
C VAL A 344 -0.92 -5.17 -9.03
N MET A 345 -0.26 -4.06 -9.41
CA MET A 345 -0.96 -2.81 -9.73
C MET A 345 -1.91 -2.92 -10.94
N GLN A 346 -1.62 -3.81 -11.89
CA GLN A 346 -2.43 -4.00 -13.11
C GLN A 346 -3.92 -4.38 -12.85
N GLU A 347 -4.24 -4.90 -11.66
CA GLU A 347 -5.59 -5.33 -11.27
C GLU A 347 -6.38 -4.25 -10.49
N TYR A 348 -5.86 -3.04 -10.44
CA TYR A 348 -6.48 -1.85 -9.85
C TYR A 348 -6.97 -0.87 -10.94
N ASN A 349 -7.76 0.11 -10.52
CA ASN A 349 -8.08 1.32 -11.27
C ASN A 349 -7.38 2.52 -10.60
N TYR A 350 -6.81 3.43 -11.38
CA TYR A 350 -6.16 4.66 -10.90
C TYR A 350 -7.17 5.78 -10.65
N PHE A 351 -7.33 6.14 -9.38
CA PHE A 351 -8.05 7.33 -8.92
C PHE A 351 -7.08 8.42 -8.48
N ARG A 352 -7.54 9.67 -8.47
CA ARG A 352 -6.74 10.83 -7.99
C ARG A 352 -6.31 10.77 -6.52
N GLU A 353 -6.91 9.86 -5.75
CA GLU A 353 -6.56 9.66 -4.35
C GLU A 353 -5.40 8.64 -4.21
N ASP A 354 -5.09 7.89 -5.27
CA ASP A 354 -3.89 7.04 -5.36
C ASP A 354 -2.64 7.86 -5.81
N GLU A 355 -2.56 9.15 -5.41
CA GLU A 355 -1.52 10.10 -5.88
C GLU A 355 -0.10 9.66 -5.46
N GLU A 356 0.05 9.07 -4.28
CA GLU A 356 1.37 8.68 -3.76
C GLU A 356 1.94 7.46 -4.52
N ILE A 357 1.16 6.39 -4.74
CA ILE A 357 1.66 5.24 -5.52
C ILE A 357 1.86 5.59 -7.01
N TYR A 358 1.13 6.58 -7.54
CA TYR A 358 1.44 7.16 -8.85
C TYR A 358 2.82 7.81 -8.88
N LYS A 359 3.21 8.57 -7.83
CA LYS A 359 4.56 9.17 -7.73
C LYS A 359 5.63 8.10 -7.65
N GLU A 360 5.45 7.08 -6.82
CA GLU A 360 6.40 5.95 -6.70
C GLU A 360 6.68 5.33 -8.08
N PHE A 361 5.63 4.87 -8.79
CA PHE A 361 5.80 4.31 -10.13
C PHE A 361 6.36 5.33 -11.13
N PHE A 362 6.04 6.62 -10.99
CA PHE A 362 6.58 7.68 -11.85
C PHE A 362 8.08 7.86 -11.61
N ASP A 363 8.54 8.05 -10.39
CA ASP A 363 9.95 8.30 -10.08
C ASP A 363 10.80 7.05 -10.34
N ILE A 364 10.27 5.85 -10.07
CA ILE A 364 10.90 4.58 -10.48
C ILE A 364 11.11 4.52 -11.99
N ALA A 365 10.08 4.85 -12.79
CA ALA A 365 10.14 4.75 -14.25
C ALA A 365 10.90 5.89 -14.95
N ASN A 366 10.97 7.08 -14.33
CA ASN A 366 11.46 8.30 -14.95
C ASN A 366 12.80 8.81 -14.36
N ASP A 367 13.22 8.36 -13.18
CA ASP A 367 14.58 8.58 -12.66
C ASP A 367 15.28 7.28 -12.27
N VAL A 368 14.75 6.49 -11.31
CA VAL A 368 15.51 5.39 -10.68
C VAL A 368 15.98 4.34 -11.69
N ILE A 369 15.08 3.80 -12.53
CA ILE A 369 15.45 2.84 -13.58
C ILE A 369 16.36 3.51 -14.66
N PRO A 370 16.03 4.68 -15.24
CA PRO A 370 16.92 5.40 -16.16
C PRO A 370 18.33 5.68 -15.62
N THR A 371 18.46 5.97 -14.32
CA THR A 371 19.72 6.22 -13.62
C THR A 371 20.47 4.91 -13.34
N LEU A 372 19.81 3.87 -12.83
CA LEU A 372 20.40 2.54 -12.63
C LEU A 372 20.97 1.95 -13.92
N LEU A 373 20.21 2.00 -15.03
CA LEU A 373 20.66 1.50 -16.33
C LEU A 373 21.80 2.36 -16.93
N LYS A 374 21.87 3.65 -16.59
CA LYS A 374 22.98 4.55 -16.97
C LYS A 374 24.25 4.26 -16.18
N GLU A 375 24.16 4.04 -14.87
CA GLU A 375 25.29 3.62 -14.04
C GLU A 375 25.83 2.26 -14.49
N THR A 376 24.93 1.30 -14.77
CA THR A 376 25.27 -0.03 -15.27
C THR A 376 26.03 0.05 -16.60
N ALA A 377 25.59 0.91 -17.52
CA ALA A 377 26.31 1.16 -18.78
C ALA A 377 27.70 1.81 -18.55
N ALA A 378 27.82 2.79 -17.66
CA ALA A 378 29.10 3.44 -17.35
C ALA A 378 30.10 2.48 -16.69
N ALA A 379 29.63 1.58 -15.82
CA ALA A 379 30.43 0.52 -15.22
C ALA A 379 30.88 -0.55 -16.24
N ALA A 380 30.09 -0.75 -17.31
CA ALA A 380 30.43 -1.63 -18.42
C ALA A 380 31.39 -0.99 -19.45
N GLU A 381 31.30 0.33 -19.66
CA GLU A 381 32.16 1.08 -20.60
C GLU A 381 33.53 1.43 -20.02
N SER A 382 33.71 1.40 -18.69
CA SER A 382 34.97 1.74 -18.01
C SER A 382 35.98 0.58 -18.04
N PRO A 383 37.08 0.65 -18.81
CA PRO A 383 38.14 -0.36 -18.77
C PRO A 383 39.00 -0.17 -17.51
N ALA A 384 39.72 -1.21 -17.11
CA ALA A 384 40.88 -1.04 -16.25
C ALA A 384 41.98 -0.33 -17.08
N ASP A 385 42.12 0.99 -16.92
CA ASP A 385 43.16 1.75 -17.61
C ASP A 385 44.56 1.39 -17.07
N GLY A 386 45.55 1.40 -17.96
CA GLY A 386 46.83 0.73 -17.76
C GLY A 386 47.80 1.50 -16.87
N GLY A 387 47.78 1.21 -15.57
CA GLY A 387 48.91 1.52 -14.68
C GLY A 387 49.99 0.44 -14.76
N GLU A 388 51.08 0.70 -15.48
CA GLU A 388 52.29 -0.13 -15.42
C GLU A 388 53.04 0.13 -14.10
N ASP A 389 52.95 -0.80 -13.14
CA ASP A 389 54.04 -1.27 -12.25
C ASP A 389 53.48 -2.02 -11.01
N GLY A 390 54.07 -3.18 -10.69
CA GLY A 390 53.86 -3.88 -9.41
C GLY A 390 53.35 -5.33 -9.52
N GLU A 391 54.13 -6.27 -8.99
CA GLU A 391 53.73 -7.69 -8.87
C GLU A 391 52.68 -7.85 -7.75
N GLY A 392 51.45 -8.27 -8.09
CA GLY A 392 50.34 -8.31 -7.11
C GLY A 392 49.06 -8.99 -7.59
N ALA A 393 49.17 -10.14 -8.27
CA ALA A 393 48.05 -10.79 -8.94
C ALA A 393 47.08 -11.54 -7.98
N GLU A 394 46.18 -10.82 -7.30
CA GLU A 394 44.98 -11.44 -6.70
C GLU A 394 43.78 -10.47 -6.63
N LYS A 395 42.57 -10.98 -6.96
CA LYS A 395 41.24 -10.38 -6.68
C LYS A 395 40.85 -9.08 -7.39
N VAL A 396 40.81 -9.09 -8.73
CA VAL A 396 39.79 -8.29 -9.46
C VAL A 396 38.39 -8.87 -9.15
N GLN A 397 37.40 -8.01 -8.92
CA GLN A 397 36.18 -8.38 -8.19
C GLN A 397 35.05 -8.96 -9.06
N PRO A 398 34.26 -9.93 -8.56
CA PRO A 398 33.15 -10.52 -9.32
C PRO A 398 31.99 -9.53 -9.61
N LYS A 399 31.85 -8.44 -8.83
CA LYS A 399 30.76 -7.46 -9.03
C LYS A 399 30.84 -6.69 -10.36
N GLN A 400 32.03 -6.46 -10.92
CA GLN A 400 32.15 -5.76 -12.22
C GLN A 400 31.66 -6.62 -13.40
N ALA A 401 31.90 -7.94 -13.36
CA ALA A 401 31.37 -8.85 -14.37
C ALA A 401 29.83 -8.95 -14.33
N ALA A 402 29.22 -8.87 -13.14
CA ALA A 402 27.76 -8.87 -12.99
C ALA A 402 27.10 -7.63 -13.60
N ALA A 403 27.71 -6.44 -13.46
CA ALA A 403 27.17 -5.20 -14.06
C ALA A 403 27.12 -5.27 -15.60
N LEU A 404 28.18 -5.79 -16.24
CA LEU A 404 28.20 -6.09 -17.67
C LEU A 404 27.10 -7.08 -18.09
N SER A 405 26.80 -8.06 -17.24
CA SER A 405 25.78 -9.08 -17.51
C SER A 405 24.37 -8.49 -17.59
N ALA A 406 24.01 -7.50 -16.74
CA ALA A 406 22.63 -7.05 -16.61
C ALA A 406 22.03 -6.39 -17.86
N LEU A 407 22.82 -5.66 -18.65
CA LEU A 407 22.37 -5.08 -19.93
C LEU A 407 22.46 -6.06 -21.12
N GLN A 408 23.17 -7.18 -20.94
CA GLN A 408 23.32 -8.26 -21.93
C GLN A 408 22.34 -9.42 -21.70
N ASP A 409 21.76 -9.50 -20.50
CA ASP A 409 20.73 -10.44 -20.10
C ASP A 409 19.35 -10.05 -20.66
N PRO A 410 18.69 -10.94 -21.43
CA PRO A 410 17.33 -10.70 -21.89
C PRO A 410 16.26 -10.79 -20.78
N GLU A 411 16.50 -11.40 -19.61
CA GLU A 411 15.51 -11.37 -18.50
C GLU A 411 15.40 -9.98 -17.87
N CYS A 412 16.51 -9.24 -17.68
CA CYS A 412 16.45 -7.82 -17.33
C CYS A 412 15.56 -7.00 -18.29
N PHE A 413 15.68 -7.23 -19.60
CA PHE A 413 14.81 -6.59 -20.59
C PHE A 413 13.35 -7.07 -20.48
N ALA A 414 13.13 -8.38 -20.25
CA ALA A 414 11.81 -8.95 -20.06
C ALA A 414 11.11 -8.40 -18.80
N HIS A 415 11.83 -8.20 -17.68
CA HIS A 415 11.33 -7.52 -16.49
C HIS A 415 10.97 -6.06 -16.77
N LEU A 416 11.81 -5.29 -17.47
CA LEU A 416 11.48 -3.93 -17.89
C LEU A 416 10.20 -3.87 -18.74
N LEU A 417 9.99 -4.85 -19.63
CA LEU A 417 8.77 -4.96 -20.43
C LEU A 417 7.54 -5.32 -19.57
N ARG A 418 7.65 -6.25 -18.63
CA ARG A 418 6.60 -6.64 -17.68
C ARG A 418 6.18 -5.44 -16.78
N PHE A 419 7.16 -4.64 -16.34
CA PHE A 419 6.92 -3.41 -15.56
C PHE A 419 6.06 -2.39 -16.32
N TYR A 420 6.43 -2.03 -17.54
CA TYR A 420 5.62 -1.10 -18.34
C TYR A 420 4.27 -1.68 -18.78
N ASP A 421 4.14 -3.00 -18.95
CA ASP A 421 2.85 -3.63 -19.24
C ASP A 421 1.87 -3.56 -18.08
N GLY A 422 2.32 -3.81 -16.84
CA GLY A 422 1.49 -3.64 -15.65
C GLY A 422 0.97 -2.21 -15.47
N ILE A 423 1.83 -1.21 -15.71
CA ILE A 423 1.45 0.22 -15.65
C ILE A 423 0.53 0.62 -16.82
N CYS A 424 0.77 0.10 -18.03
CA CYS A 424 -0.15 0.28 -19.15
C CYS A 424 -1.52 -0.36 -18.88
N LYS A 425 -1.55 -1.50 -18.18
CA LYS A 425 -2.77 -2.23 -17.87
C LYS A 425 -3.56 -1.59 -16.72
N TRP A 426 -2.88 -1.03 -15.71
CA TRP A 426 -3.48 -0.22 -14.64
C TRP A 426 -4.27 0.99 -15.18
N GLU A 427 -3.89 1.53 -16.34
CA GLU A 427 -4.65 2.61 -16.99
C GLU A 427 -5.96 2.13 -17.67
N GLU A 428 -6.11 0.84 -17.97
CA GLU A 428 -7.25 0.31 -18.74
C GLU A 428 -8.51 0.17 -17.88
N GLY A 429 -9.46 1.09 -18.07
CA GLY A 429 -10.69 1.19 -17.29
C GLY A 429 -10.65 2.27 -16.21
N SER A 430 -9.47 2.84 -15.97
CA SER A 430 -9.27 3.90 -14.98
C SER A 430 -9.98 5.21 -15.34
N PRO A 431 -10.60 5.90 -14.36
CA PRO A 431 -11.29 7.19 -14.58
C PRO A 431 -10.32 8.34 -14.89
N THR A 432 -9.03 8.18 -14.58
CA THR A 432 -7.97 9.13 -14.89
C THR A 432 -6.81 8.43 -15.63
N PRO A 433 -6.20 9.08 -16.64
CA PRO A 433 -5.04 8.53 -17.33
C PRO A 433 -3.79 8.59 -16.44
N VAL A 434 -2.90 7.62 -16.66
CA VAL A 434 -1.61 7.44 -15.98
C VAL A 434 -0.47 7.91 -16.91
N LEU A 435 -0.52 7.50 -18.18
CA LEU A 435 0.61 7.57 -19.11
C LEU A 435 0.57 8.82 -20.00
N HIS A 436 1.59 9.66 -19.84
CA HIS A 436 1.79 10.88 -20.63
C HIS A 436 3.21 10.99 -21.21
N VAL A 437 3.50 12.08 -21.92
CA VAL A 437 4.74 12.26 -22.69
C VAL A 437 6.05 12.25 -21.87
N GLY A 438 5.96 12.35 -20.54
CA GLY A 438 7.09 12.15 -19.60
C GLY A 438 7.58 10.71 -19.65
N TRP A 439 6.75 9.77 -19.17
CA TRP A 439 6.92 8.31 -19.27
C TRP A 439 7.45 7.87 -20.63
N ALA A 440 6.83 8.38 -21.70
CA ALA A 440 7.15 8.00 -23.08
C ALA A 440 8.56 8.42 -23.53
N THR A 441 9.19 9.37 -22.83
CA THR A 441 10.58 9.80 -23.06
C THR A 441 11.57 8.88 -22.36
N TYR A 442 11.32 8.55 -21.09
CA TYR A 442 12.20 7.67 -20.32
C TYR A 442 12.08 6.20 -20.71
N LEU A 443 10.89 5.72 -21.13
CA LEU A 443 10.73 4.41 -21.76
C LEU A 443 11.70 4.26 -22.96
N VAL A 444 11.69 5.21 -23.89
CA VAL A 444 12.57 5.17 -25.07
C VAL A 444 14.06 5.21 -24.66
N GLN A 445 14.42 5.96 -23.62
CA GLN A 445 15.79 5.99 -23.08
C GLN A 445 16.20 4.62 -22.53
N SER A 446 15.38 4.01 -21.67
CA SER A 446 15.63 2.71 -21.05
C SER A 446 15.66 1.57 -22.07
N LEU A 447 14.72 1.54 -23.03
CA LEU A 447 14.73 0.59 -24.15
C LEU A 447 16.01 0.72 -25.00
N SER A 448 16.59 1.91 -25.09
CA SER A 448 17.83 2.18 -25.85
C SER A 448 19.11 1.81 -25.07
N ARG A 449 19.01 1.34 -23.82
CA ARG A 449 20.14 0.77 -23.05
C ARG A 449 20.37 -0.71 -23.33
N PHE A 450 19.39 -1.40 -23.91
CA PHE A 450 19.49 -2.81 -24.28
C PHE A 450 19.76 -2.95 -25.77
N ASP A 451 20.83 -3.68 -26.10
CA ASP A 451 21.23 -3.91 -27.49
C ASP A 451 20.16 -4.67 -28.27
N ALA A 452 20.10 -4.43 -29.59
CA ALA A 452 19.14 -5.10 -30.46
C ALA A 452 19.22 -6.64 -30.36
N GLN A 453 20.42 -7.19 -30.24
CA GLN A 453 20.64 -8.63 -30.06
C GLN A 453 20.17 -9.17 -28.70
N VAL A 454 20.02 -8.33 -27.69
CA VAL A 454 19.45 -8.70 -26.38
C VAL A 454 17.93 -8.65 -26.47
N ARG A 455 17.39 -7.54 -26.97
CA ARG A 455 15.94 -7.31 -27.13
C ARG A 455 15.26 -8.32 -28.07
N GLN A 456 16.01 -8.89 -29.03
CA GLN A 456 15.53 -9.91 -29.96
C GLN A 456 15.55 -11.34 -29.41
N LYS A 457 16.16 -11.59 -28.23
CA LYS A 457 16.06 -12.89 -27.54
C LYS A 457 14.73 -13.04 -26.78
N VAL A 458 14.04 -11.94 -26.48
CA VAL A 458 12.78 -11.96 -25.70
C VAL A 458 11.60 -12.33 -26.60
N SER A 459 10.92 -13.42 -26.25
CA SER A 459 9.76 -13.94 -26.98
C SER A 459 8.48 -13.30 -26.45
N ILE A 460 8.00 -12.26 -27.14
CA ILE A 460 6.75 -11.56 -26.78
C ILE A 460 5.55 -12.33 -27.34
N ILE A 461 4.74 -12.92 -26.45
CA ILE A 461 3.47 -13.56 -26.76
C ILE A 461 2.32 -12.59 -26.48
N ILE A 462 1.36 -12.57 -27.38
CA ILE A 462 0.07 -11.89 -27.20
C ILE A 462 -0.95 -13.01 -27.05
N LYS A 463 -1.70 -13.04 -25.95
CA LYS A 463 -2.88 -13.89 -25.87
C LYS A 463 -4.00 -13.16 -26.61
N GLU A 464 -4.39 -13.66 -27.78
CA GLU A 464 -5.64 -13.23 -28.41
C GLU A 464 -6.81 -13.57 -27.47
N PRO A 465 -7.83 -12.71 -27.35
CA PRO A 465 -9.00 -13.06 -26.55
C PRO A 465 -9.61 -14.33 -27.12
N GLU A 466 -9.79 -15.34 -26.26
CA GLU A 466 -10.54 -16.54 -26.64
C GLU A 466 -11.93 -16.08 -27.07
N ALA A 467 -12.29 -16.39 -28.33
CA ALA A 467 -13.60 -16.03 -28.85
C ALA A 467 -14.65 -16.72 -27.98
N GLN A 468 -15.43 -15.91 -27.27
CA GLN A 468 -16.57 -16.40 -26.53
C GLN A 468 -17.61 -16.84 -27.56
N ASP A 469 -17.69 -18.14 -27.82
CA ASP A 469 -18.76 -18.78 -28.59
C ASP A 469 -20.06 -18.66 -27.79
N ASP A 470 -20.62 -17.44 -27.77
CA ASP A 470 -22.01 -17.18 -27.38
C ASP A 470 -22.89 -17.86 -28.44
N ASP A 471 -23.27 -19.11 -28.15
CA ASP A 471 -24.07 -20.00 -28.99
C ASP A 471 -25.48 -19.40 -29.17
N ASP A 472 -25.63 -18.59 -30.23
CA ASP A 472 -26.71 -17.60 -30.43
C ASP A 472 -28.07 -18.26 -30.75
N GLN A 473 -28.68 -18.87 -29.73
CA GLN A 473 -29.96 -19.59 -29.82
C GLN A 473 -31.17 -18.66 -29.90
N SER A 474 -31.26 -17.97 -31.04
CA SER A 474 -32.50 -17.72 -31.80
C SER A 474 -33.80 -17.47 -31.01
N SER A 475 -34.18 -16.19 -30.90
CA SER A 475 -35.60 -15.82 -30.72
C SER A 475 -35.99 -14.65 -31.65
N GLU A 476 -36.57 -14.98 -32.81
CA GLU A 476 -37.21 -13.96 -33.66
C GLU A 476 -38.57 -13.53 -33.07
N ASP A 477 -38.76 -12.23 -32.80
CA ASP A 477 -40.11 -11.61 -32.86
C ASP A 477 -40.09 -10.44 -33.85
N PRO A 478 -40.67 -10.61 -35.06
CA PRO A 478 -40.61 -9.60 -36.11
C PRO A 478 -41.67 -8.50 -35.94
N ARG A 479 -41.44 -7.52 -35.05
CA ARG A 479 -42.13 -6.20 -34.94
C ARG A 479 -41.28 -5.26 -34.07
N ASP A 480 -40.74 -4.13 -34.52
CA ASP A 480 -41.36 -3.06 -35.32
C ASP A 480 -40.29 -2.26 -36.10
N GLY A 481 -40.64 -1.76 -37.29
CA GLY A 481 -39.73 -1.11 -38.22
C GLY A 481 -40.08 0.34 -38.52
N ARG A 482 -39.62 1.30 -37.70
CA ARG A 482 -39.61 2.74 -38.04
C ARG A 482 -38.48 3.54 -37.39
N ARG A 483 -37.53 3.99 -38.23
CA ARG A 483 -36.53 5.03 -37.88
C ARG A 483 -37.18 6.39 -37.69
N ARG A 484 -36.74 7.17 -36.68
CA ARG A 484 -36.57 8.64 -36.78
C ARG A 484 -35.61 9.18 -35.70
N GLY A 485 -34.89 10.24 -36.04
CA GLY A 485 -33.79 10.80 -35.23
C GLY A 485 -34.20 11.85 -34.20
N PRO A 486 -33.22 12.44 -33.48
CA PRO A 486 -33.43 13.18 -32.23
C PRO A 486 -33.96 14.61 -32.43
N ARG A 487 -34.72 15.12 -31.44
CA ARG A 487 -35.09 16.54 -31.35
C ARG A 487 -35.25 17.05 -29.91
N ARG A 488 -34.15 17.56 -29.38
CA ARG A 488 -33.97 18.82 -28.63
C ARG A 488 -35.15 19.39 -27.79
N GLU A 489 -34.89 19.44 -26.47
CA GLU A 489 -35.22 20.49 -25.47
C GLU A 489 -36.49 21.37 -25.64
N SER A 490 -37.35 21.38 -24.61
CA SER A 490 -37.93 22.64 -24.09
C SER A 490 -38.25 22.53 -22.59
N LYS A 491 -37.68 23.43 -21.78
CA LYS A 491 -37.92 23.58 -20.33
C LYS A 491 -39.20 24.40 -20.12
N LEU A 492 -40.03 24.03 -19.14
CA LEU A 492 -41.02 24.90 -18.52
C LEU A 492 -40.98 24.72 -16.99
N GLU A 493 -41.09 25.83 -16.28
CA GLU A 493 -41.23 25.93 -14.81
C GLU A 493 -42.58 26.56 -14.51
N GLU A 494 -43.18 26.21 -13.36
CA GLU A 494 -44.20 26.92 -12.55
C GLU A 494 -45.11 25.91 -11.80
N GLN A 495 -45.60 26.15 -10.58
CA GLN A 495 -45.10 27.02 -9.50
C GLN A 495 -45.60 26.49 -8.12
N SER A 496 -44.92 26.93 -7.06
CA SER A 496 -45.21 26.84 -5.60
C SER A 496 -46.60 26.38 -5.06
N SER A 497 -46.60 25.55 -4.01
CA SER A 497 -47.27 25.83 -2.70
C SER A 497 -47.08 24.71 -1.65
N SER A 498 -47.07 25.05 -0.35
CA SER A 498 -47.00 24.11 0.81
C SER A 498 -47.18 24.86 2.16
N PRO A 499 -47.42 24.21 3.32
CA PRO A 499 -47.93 22.85 3.57
C PRO A 499 -49.41 22.90 4.09
N PRO A 500 -49.85 22.88 5.40
CA PRO A 500 -49.24 22.52 6.70
C PRO A 500 -50.00 21.48 7.59
N ALA A 501 -49.24 20.53 8.16
CA ALA A 501 -49.32 19.97 9.53
C ALA A 501 -50.53 19.13 10.09
N ALA A 502 -50.12 18.17 10.94
CA ALA A 502 -50.79 17.59 12.12
C ALA A 502 -51.74 16.36 11.99
N ALA A 503 -51.56 15.42 12.93
CA ALA A 503 -52.42 14.27 13.26
C ALA A 503 -53.10 14.51 14.64
N PRO A 504 -53.92 13.60 15.25
CA PRO A 504 -53.40 12.32 15.81
C PRO A 504 -54.43 11.15 15.96
N THR A 505 -54.06 10.15 16.77
CA THR A 505 -54.88 9.18 17.53
C THR A 505 -55.57 7.98 16.85
N SER A 506 -55.13 6.78 17.24
CA SER A 506 -55.88 5.50 17.31
C SER A 506 -56.67 5.41 18.64
N PRO A 507 -57.47 4.35 18.95
CA PRO A 507 -56.91 3.03 19.34
C PRO A 507 -57.81 1.75 19.18
N SER A 508 -57.22 0.61 19.58
CA SER A 508 -57.83 -0.54 20.33
C SER A 508 -58.29 -1.86 19.66
N THR A 509 -57.63 -2.95 20.11
CA THR A 509 -58.17 -4.32 20.44
C THR A 509 -58.63 -5.24 19.28
N GLN A 510 -58.48 -6.59 19.26
CA GLN A 510 -57.93 -7.65 20.17
C GLN A 510 -57.75 -8.98 19.35
N LEU A 511 -57.48 -10.24 19.78
CA LEU A 511 -57.29 -11.00 21.06
C LEU A 511 -56.57 -12.37 20.77
N THR A 512 -55.56 -12.81 21.56
CA THR A 512 -55.15 -14.25 21.88
C THR A 512 -54.85 -15.33 20.80
N ALA A 513 -54.06 -16.42 20.99
CA ALA A 513 -53.06 -16.85 22.02
C ALA A 513 -52.31 -18.18 21.65
N THR A 514 -51.20 -18.50 22.38
CA THR A 514 -50.58 -19.84 22.64
C THR A 514 -50.00 -20.69 21.47
N ALA A 515 -49.00 -21.59 21.61
CA ALA A 515 -47.99 -21.90 22.65
C ALA A 515 -46.82 -22.79 22.09
N LEU A 516 -45.77 -23.06 22.89
CA LEU A 516 -44.58 -23.91 22.62
C LEU A 516 -44.59 -25.20 23.52
N PRO A 517 -43.54 -26.06 23.59
CA PRO A 517 -42.95 -26.95 22.55
C PRO A 517 -42.72 -28.41 23.07
N LYS A 518 -42.20 -29.36 22.23
CA LYS A 518 -41.42 -30.55 22.71
C LYS A 518 -40.61 -31.32 21.63
N LYS A 519 -39.98 -32.46 22.00
CA LYS A 519 -38.71 -33.02 21.47
C LYS A 519 -38.61 -34.56 21.71
N VAL A 520 -37.67 -35.26 21.02
CA VAL A 520 -36.97 -36.56 21.35
C VAL A 520 -37.34 -37.83 20.53
N GLY A 521 -36.31 -38.64 20.22
CA GLY A 521 -36.29 -40.00 19.62
C GLY A 521 -35.22 -40.10 18.51
N GLU A 522 -33.96 -40.53 18.71
CA GLU A 522 -33.42 -41.89 19.00
C GLU A 522 -33.79 -42.95 17.93
N GLY A 523 -32.87 -43.68 17.28
CA GLY A 523 -31.38 -43.82 17.33
C GLY A 523 -30.89 -44.70 16.14
N SER A 524 -29.71 -45.34 16.07
CA SER A 524 -28.44 -45.33 16.83
C SER A 524 -27.40 -46.30 16.18
N ILE A 525 -26.08 -46.10 16.39
CA ILE A 525 -24.93 -47.00 16.00
C ILE A 525 -24.62 -47.03 14.48
N GLY A 526 -23.38 -47.07 13.93
CA GLY A 526 -21.96 -47.08 14.40
C GLY A 526 -21.04 -47.51 13.22
N ARG A 527 -19.69 -47.45 13.17
CA ARG A 527 -18.58 -47.10 14.10
C ARG A 527 -17.47 -46.29 13.36
N ARG A 528 -16.17 -46.63 13.46
CA ARG A 528 -14.98 -45.95 12.85
C ARG A 528 -13.73 -46.91 12.78
N PRO A 529 -12.48 -46.50 12.38
CA PRO A 529 -11.54 -47.37 11.61
C PRO A 529 -10.18 -47.72 12.28
N SER A 530 -9.27 -48.42 11.56
CA SER A 530 -7.81 -48.62 11.83
C SER A 530 -7.08 -48.99 10.51
N GLN A 531 -5.97 -48.36 10.10
CA GLN A 531 -4.52 -48.64 10.37
C GLN A 531 -3.89 -49.89 9.69
N GLY A 532 -2.65 -49.76 9.18
CA GLY A 532 -1.82 -50.84 8.54
C GLY A 532 -0.97 -51.66 9.54
N PRO A 533 0.04 -52.49 9.12
CA PRO A 533 1.23 -52.00 8.39
C PRO A 533 2.00 -53.03 7.47
N ARG A 534 3.16 -52.59 6.91
CA ARG A 534 4.40 -53.32 6.50
C ARG A 534 4.38 -54.76 5.90
N GLY A 535 5.10 -54.95 4.79
CA GLY A 535 5.57 -56.25 4.26
C GLY A 535 6.45 -56.06 3.00
N ALA A 536 7.27 -57.05 2.60
CA ALA A 536 8.26 -56.92 1.50
C ALA A 536 8.42 -58.17 0.61
N ASP A 537 9.12 -57.96 -0.52
CA ASP A 537 9.93 -58.89 -1.33
C ASP A 537 9.35 -59.84 -2.42
N THR A 538 10.06 -59.78 -3.57
CA THR A 538 10.38 -60.81 -4.59
C THR A 538 9.37 -61.36 -5.64
N GLU A 539 9.69 -61.02 -6.91
CA GLU A 539 9.75 -61.83 -8.14
C GLU A 539 8.52 -62.50 -8.82
N GLY A 540 8.47 -62.40 -10.16
CA GLY A 540 7.57 -63.17 -11.05
C GLY A 540 7.28 -62.47 -12.41
N LYS A 541 7.85 -62.95 -13.52
CA LYS A 541 7.64 -62.45 -14.92
C LYS A 541 7.38 -63.64 -15.86
N PRO A 542 6.53 -63.55 -16.91
CA PRO A 542 6.86 -62.90 -18.21
C PRO A 542 5.73 -61.94 -18.73
N LYS A 543 6.00 -60.85 -19.47
CA LYS A 543 6.09 -60.72 -20.97
C LYS A 543 4.91 -61.36 -21.74
N SER A 544 4.26 -60.74 -22.73
CA SER A 544 4.65 -59.69 -23.73
C SER A 544 3.40 -59.13 -24.48
N PRO A 545 3.50 -58.24 -25.50
CA PRO A 545 4.47 -57.17 -25.81
C PRO A 545 3.82 -55.76 -25.93
N SER A 546 4.63 -54.71 -26.02
CA SER A 546 4.23 -53.35 -26.43
C SER A 546 5.04 -52.91 -27.67
N PRO A 547 4.52 -52.04 -28.56
CA PRO A 547 5.27 -51.51 -29.70
C PRO A 547 6.31 -50.46 -29.28
N ASP A 548 7.29 -50.22 -30.15
CA ASP A 548 8.44 -49.34 -29.92
C ASP A 548 8.09 -47.83 -29.92
N PRO A 549 8.91 -46.99 -29.25
CA PRO A 549 8.64 -45.56 -29.12
C PRO A 549 8.89 -44.77 -30.42
N ALA A 550 8.02 -43.78 -30.66
CA ALA A 550 8.24 -42.77 -31.71
C ALA A 550 9.46 -41.87 -31.37
N PRO A 551 10.18 -41.35 -32.38
CA PRO A 551 11.37 -40.53 -32.15
C PRO A 551 11.01 -39.21 -31.45
N SER A 552 11.77 -38.88 -30.41
CA SER A 552 11.72 -37.57 -29.75
C SER A 552 12.02 -36.44 -30.74
N PRO A 553 11.27 -35.33 -30.74
CA PRO A 553 11.59 -34.19 -31.59
C PRO A 553 12.97 -33.60 -31.24
N PRO A 554 13.68 -32.99 -32.20
CA PRO A 554 14.99 -32.41 -31.93
C PRO A 554 14.87 -31.27 -30.92
N SER A 555 15.71 -31.29 -29.89
CA SER A 555 15.81 -30.23 -28.89
C SER A 555 16.23 -28.92 -29.57
N SER A 556 15.31 -27.97 -29.69
CA SER A 556 15.54 -26.66 -30.30
C SER A 556 16.41 -25.77 -29.41
N PRO A 557 17.67 -25.46 -29.79
CA PRO A 557 18.52 -24.59 -29.00
C PRO A 557 18.28 -23.13 -29.42
N LEU A 558 17.43 -22.40 -28.69
CA LEU A 558 17.31 -20.91 -28.66
C LEU A 558 16.12 -20.44 -27.78
N ALA A 559 15.93 -21.04 -26.60
CA ALA A 559 14.89 -20.63 -25.67
C ALA A 559 15.31 -19.38 -24.87
N GLY A 560 15.04 -18.20 -25.41
CA GLY A 560 15.09 -16.94 -24.66
C GLY A 560 13.81 -16.71 -23.83
N PRO A 561 13.80 -15.71 -22.94
CA PRO A 561 12.72 -15.54 -21.97
C PRO A 561 11.43 -15.07 -22.62
N VAL A 562 10.30 -15.45 -22.00
CA VAL A 562 8.95 -15.22 -22.54
C VAL A 562 8.25 -14.12 -21.76
N VAL A 563 7.61 -13.19 -22.48
CA VAL A 563 6.75 -12.14 -21.92
C VAL A 563 5.37 -12.26 -22.55
N PHE A 564 4.34 -12.29 -21.71
CA PHE A 564 2.94 -12.21 -22.13
C PHE A 564 2.43 -10.80 -21.83
N PHE A 565 1.96 -10.08 -22.85
CA PHE A 565 1.39 -8.74 -22.64
C PHE A 565 -0.12 -8.79 -22.36
N GLN A 566 -0.53 -8.13 -21.29
CA GLN A 566 -1.93 -7.94 -20.89
C GLN A 566 -2.51 -6.64 -21.44
N SER A 567 -1.72 -5.57 -21.57
CA SER A 567 -2.20 -4.27 -22.04
C SER A 567 -2.23 -4.13 -23.57
N GLU A 568 -3.24 -3.46 -24.09
CA GLU A 568 -3.36 -3.12 -25.52
C GLU A 568 -2.23 -2.19 -26.00
N LYS A 569 -1.72 -1.33 -25.11
CA LYS A 569 -0.58 -0.45 -25.41
C LYS A 569 0.69 -1.24 -25.68
N MET A 570 1.05 -2.21 -24.84
CA MET A 570 2.27 -3.02 -25.05
C MET A 570 2.10 -4.05 -26.17
N LYS A 571 0.91 -4.67 -26.30
CA LYS A 571 0.57 -5.51 -27.48
C LYS A 571 0.82 -4.76 -28.78
N GLY A 572 0.30 -3.54 -28.90
CA GLY A 572 0.51 -2.66 -30.06
C GLY A 572 1.94 -2.15 -30.26
N MET A 573 2.82 -2.25 -29.25
CA MET A 573 4.24 -1.90 -29.36
C MET A 573 5.17 -3.09 -29.63
N LYS A 574 4.69 -4.35 -29.59
CA LYS A 574 5.50 -5.58 -29.73
C LYS A 574 6.60 -5.49 -30.79
N GLU A 575 6.27 -5.12 -32.02
CA GLU A 575 7.25 -5.03 -33.12
C GLU A 575 8.29 -3.91 -32.92
N LEU A 576 7.89 -2.79 -32.32
CA LEU A 576 8.75 -1.64 -32.05
C LEU A 576 9.79 -1.93 -30.96
N LEU A 577 9.44 -2.79 -29.99
CA LEU A 577 10.27 -3.14 -28.83
C LEU A 577 11.44 -4.06 -29.22
N CYS A 578 11.23 -4.99 -30.15
CA CYS A 578 12.28 -5.89 -30.67
C CYS A 578 12.97 -5.38 -31.96
N ALA A 579 12.52 -4.25 -32.52
CA ALA A 579 13.11 -3.65 -33.72
C ALA A 579 14.60 -3.31 -33.53
N ALA A 580 15.41 -3.51 -34.59
CA ALA A 580 16.85 -3.27 -34.54
C ALA A 580 17.21 -1.81 -34.16
N LYS A 581 16.36 -0.84 -34.53
CA LYS A 581 16.46 0.56 -34.12
C LYS A 581 15.16 1.00 -33.44
N VAL A 582 15.26 1.52 -32.22
CA VAL A 582 14.13 1.99 -31.40
C VAL A 582 13.44 3.18 -32.09
N ASN A 583 12.18 2.99 -32.50
CA ASN A 583 11.39 4.05 -33.14
C ASN A 583 10.73 4.96 -32.09
N SER A 584 11.51 5.90 -31.56
CA SER A 584 11.10 6.88 -30.55
C SER A 584 9.73 7.52 -30.83
N SER A 585 9.51 7.98 -32.08
CA SER A 585 8.25 8.64 -32.45
C SER A 585 7.04 7.72 -32.39
N ALA A 586 7.17 6.47 -32.86
CA ALA A 586 6.06 5.51 -32.83
C ALA A 586 5.75 5.01 -31.41
N ILE A 587 6.79 4.74 -30.61
CA ILE A 587 6.64 4.33 -29.20
C ILE A 587 5.97 5.44 -28.39
N LYS A 588 6.37 6.71 -28.61
CA LYS A 588 5.70 7.85 -27.95
C LYS A 588 4.24 7.99 -28.37
N LEU A 589 3.94 7.79 -29.66
CA LEU A 589 2.57 7.85 -30.18
C LEU A 589 1.67 6.79 -29.53
N GLN A 590 2.15 5.54 -29.46
CA GLN A 590 1.40 4.40 -28.96
C GLN A 590 1.24 4.44 -27.43
N LEU A 591 2.31 4.71 -26.66
CA LEU A 591 2.23 4.79 -25.19
C LEU A 591 1.30 5.93 -24.71
N THR A 592 1.21 7.03 -25.45
CA THR A 592 0.33 8.18 -25.11
C THR A 592 -1.04 8.16 -25.81
N ALA A 593 -1.31 7.16 -26.66
CA ALA A 593 -2.47 7.10 -27.55
C ALA A 593 -2.71 8.39 -28.37
N GLN A 594 -1.64 9.13 -28.70
CA GLN A 594 -1.72 10.44 -29.33
C GLN A 594 -2.14 10.31 -30.81
N SER A 595 -3.30 10.88 -31.17
CA SER A 595 -3.90 10.70 -32.50
C SER A 595 -3.27 11.50 -33.65
N GLN A 596 -2.41 12.48 -33.35
CA GLN A 596 -1.76 13.33 -34.37
C GLN A 596 -0.33 13.70 -33.98
N VAL A 597 0.63 13.48 -34.88
CA VAL A 597 1.97 14.10 -34.82
C VAL A 597 1.91 15.58 -35.21
N GLN A 598 2.84 16.40 -34.71
CA GLN A 598 2.90 17.82 -35.07
C GLN A 598 3.06 18.01 -36.58
N MET A 599 2.01 18.51 -37.24
CA MET A 599 2.11 18.96 -38.62
C MET A 599 3.10 20.13 -38.68
N LYS A 600 4.20 19.96 -39.42
CA LYS A 600 5.11 21.08 -39.73
C LYS A 600 4.32 22.18 -40.41
N ARG A 601 4.07 23.28 -39.70
CA ARG A 601 3.44 24.49 -40.23
C ARG A 601 4.29 25.00 -41.39
N GLN A 602 3.89 24.68 -42.62
CA GLN A 602 4.52 25.23 -43.82
C GLN A 602 4.49 26.76 -43.69
N LYS A 603 5.59 27.42 -44.10
CA LYS A 603 5.62 28.88 -44.19
C LYS A 603 4.60 29.32 -45.23
N SER A 604 3.42 29.71 -44.77
CA SER A 604 2.47 30.49 -45.57
C SER A 604 3.18 31.77 -46.01
N THR A 605 3.38 31.92 -47.31
CA THR A 605 3.85 33.17 -47.91
C THR A 605 2.86 34.31 -47.64
N ALA A 606 3.33 35.55 -47.81
CA ALA A 606 2.66 36.73 -47.28
C ALA A 606 1.21 36.91 -47.79
N ALA A 607 0.38 37.54 -46.94
CA ALA A 607 -1.00 37.85 -47.27
C ALA A 607 -1.11 38.83 -48.45
N GLY A 608 -2.11 38.63 -49.28
CA GLY A 608 -2.64 39.61 -50.24
C GLY A 608 -4.14 39.74 -50.03
N ASP A 609 -4.65 40.96 -50.07
CA ASP A 609 -5.98 41.28 -49.58
C ASP A 609 -7.14 40.74 -50.43
N TYR A 610 -8.21 40.30 -49.77
CA TYR A 610 -9.54 40.73 -50.20
C TYR A 610 -10.50 40.92 -49.02
N SER A 611 -11.17 42.07 -48.99
CA SER A 611 -12.04 42.46 -47.87
C SER A 611 -13.42 41.82 -47.96
N MET A 612 -14.03 41.61 -46.79
CA MET A 612 -15.45 41.31 -46.63
C MET A 612 -16.31 42.37 -47.32
N SER A 613 -17.28 41.94 -48.13
CA SER A 613 -18.38 42.79 -48.60
C SER A 613 -19.72 42.04 -48.48
N PHE A 614 -20.76 42.77 -48.11
CA PHE A 614 -22.01 42.26 -47.56
C PHE A 614 -23.19 42.62 -48.48
N LEU A 615 -24.30 41.86 -48.41
CA LEU A 615 -25.58 42.06 -49.11
C LEU A 615 -25.58 41.92 -50.65
N LYS A 616 -26.31 40.90 -51.15
CA LYS A 616 -27.65 41.12 -51.76
C LYS A 616 -28.42 39.80 -51.94
N ARG A 617 -29.75 39.87 -51.92
CA ARG A 617 -30.68 38.72 -51.89
C ARG A 617 -31.93 39.06 -52.70
N GLN A 618 -32.29 38.22 -53.69
CA GLN A 618 -33.65 38.00 -54.24
C GLN A 618 -33.53 36.77 -55.18
N ARG A 619 -34.37 35.72 -55.02
CA ARG A 619 -35.71 35.52 -55.63
C ARG A 619 -35.67 35.57 -57.17
N LYS A 620 -36.21 34.60 -57.91
CA LYS A 620 -37.59 34.06 -57.80
C LYS A 620 -37.74 32.70 -58.54
N SER A 621 -38.65 31.84 -58.07
CA SER A 621 -39.41 30.77 -58.79
C SER A 621 -38.65 29.71 -59.63
N LEU A 622 -39.19 28.50 -59.83
CA LEU A 622 -40.50 27.96 -59.42
C LEU A 622 -40.42 27.17 -58.12
#